data_AF-A0A9E0UL95-F1
#
_entry.id   AF-A0A9E0UL95-F1
#
_cell.length_a   1.000
_cell.length_b   1.000
_cell.length_c   1.000
_cell.angle_alpha   90.00
_cell.angle_beta   90.00
_cell.angle_gamma   90.00
#
_symmetry.space_group_name_H-M   'P 1'
#
loop_
_entity.id
_entity.type
_entity.pdbx_description
1 polymer ?
#
loop_
_entity_poly.entity_id
_entity_poly.type
_entity_poly.pdbx_seq_one_letter_code
_entity_poly.pdbx_strand_id
1 'polypeptide(L)'
;MVERYPNDFNYRFILGQLLLEDGMLDEAIAQFQLSQRNPKVRLQSLLGLGRAFIGGKKYDLAVDQLETAKRESLIMNDSKKEIIYELARAYELMNSPEKAFIEYKEIYSSDIGYKDVAAKINAYYESKNK
;
A
#
# COMPACT_ATOMS: atom_id res chain seq x y z
N MET A 1 -24.11 29.80 -4.82
CA MET A 1 -23.92 28.47 -5.45
C MET A 1 -22.42 28.20 -5.39
N VAL A 2 -21.98 27.45 -4.37
CA VAL A 2 -20.55 27.37 -4.03
C VAL A 2 -19.93 26.23 -4.82
N GLU A 3 -19.03 26.54 -5.74
CA GLU A 3 -18.01 25.61 -6.21
C GLU A 3 -17.15 25.21 -5.00
N ARG A 4 -17.62 24.22 -4.23
CA ARG A 4 -16.93 23.75 -3.01
C ARG A 4 -15.82 22.79 -3.43
N TYR A 5 -14.75 23.40 -3.94
CA TYR A 5 -13.36 22.92 -3.97
C TYR A 5 -13.10 21.51 -4.55
N PRO A 6 -13.13 21.35 -5.88
CA PRO A 6 -12.52 20.19 -6.54
C PRO A 6 -11.02 20.01 -6.23
N ASN A 7 -10.35 21.07 -5.72
CA ASN A 7 -8.93 21.08 -5.38
C ASN A 7 -8.60 20.63 -3.93
N ASP A 8 -9.59 20.45 -3.05
CA ASP A 8 -9.34 20.13 -1.63
C ASP A 8 -8.68 18.74 -1.46
N PHE A 9 -9.16 17.73 -2.20
CA PHE A 9 -8.69 16.35 -2.03
C PHE A 9 -7.21 16.12 -2.39
N ASN A 10 -6.66 16.87 -3.35
CA ASN A 10 -5.23 16.79 -3.67
C ASN A 10 -4.38 17.38 -2.55
N TYR A 11 -4.80 18.51 -1.97
CA TYR A 11 -4.11 19.09 -0.80
C TYR A 11 -4.20 18.17 0.41
N ARG A 12 -5.35 17.52 0.64
CA ARG A 12 -5.50 16.50 1.69
C ARG A 12 -4.56 15.32 1.47
N PHE A 13 -4.42 14.85 0.24
CA PHE A 13 -3.47 13.78 -0.07
C PHE A 13 -2.03 14.20 0.28
N ILE A 14 -1.59 15.37 -0.19
CA ILE A 14 -0.24 15.89 0.10
C ILE A 14 -0.04 16.06 1.61
N LEU A 15 -1.02 16.64 2.32
CA LEU A 15 -0.96 16.77 3.77
C LEU A 15 -0.87 15.41 4.47
N GLY A 16 -1.63 14.41 4.01
CA GLY A 16 -1.55 13.05 4.52
C GLY A 16 -0.16 12.42 4.33
N GLN A 17 0.50 12.70 3.21
CA GLN A 17 1.88 12.24 2.97
C GLN A 17 2.86 12.88 3.96
N LEU A 18 2.80 14.20 4.15
CA LEU A 18 3.66 14.91 5.10
C LEU A 18 3.45 14.40 6.53
N LEU A 19 2.20 14.23 6.96
CA LEU A 19 1.86 13.69 8.27
C LEU A 19 2.39 12.26 8.45
N LEU A 20 2.32 11.43 7.41
CA LEU A 20 2.85 10.07 7.44
C LEU A 20 4.38 10.07 7.59
N GLU A 21 5.08 10.96 6.88
CA GLU A 21 6.53 11.13 6.98
C GLU A 21 6.95 11.62 8.38
N ASP A 22 6.15 12.49 9.00
CA ASP A 22 6.34 12.96 10.38
C ASP A 22 5.91 11.93 11.45
N GLY A 23 5.37 10.77 11.05
CA GLY A 23 4.90 9.72 11.96
C GLY A 23 3.58 10.05 12.67
N MET A 24 2.87 11.09 12.24
CA MET A 24 1.55 11.48 12.72
C MET A 24 0.46 10.61 12.06
N LEU A 25 0.41 9.33 12.49
CA LEU A 25 -0.33 8.29 11.78
C LEU A 25 -1.84 8.51 11.76
N ASP A 26 -2.45 8.91 12.87
CA ASP A 26 -3.91 9.05 12.96
C ASP A 26 -4.39 10.26 12.14
N GLU A 27 -3.64 11.35 12.13
CA GLU A 27 -3.89 12.52 11.30
C GLU A 27 -3.68 12.21 9.81
N ALA A 28 -2.63 11.47 9.46
CA ALA A 28 -2.40 11.00 8.10
C ALA A 28 -3.57 10.15 7.60
N ILE A 29 -4.04 9.20 8.42
CA ILE A 29 -5.20 8.36 8.12
C ILE A 29 -6.44 9.22 7.84
N ALA A 30 -6.73 10.21 8.69
CA ALA A 30 -7.88 11.09 8.51
C ALA A 30 -7.82 11.84 7.16
N GLN A 31 -6.65 12.35 6.78
CA GLN A 31 -6.50 13.04 5.49
C GLN A 31 -6.64 12.08 4.30
N PHE A 32 -6.03 10.90 4.37
CA PHE A 32 -6.14 9.92 3.29
C PHE A 32 -7.55 9.37 3.12
N GLN A 33 -8.31 9.19 4.21
CA GLN A 33 -9.72 8.78 4.17
C GLN A 33 -10.60 9.81 3.43
N LEU A 34 -10.28 11.09 3.54
CA LEU A 34 -10.96 12.14 2.80
C LEU A 34 -10.49 12.17 1.33
N SER A 35 -9.18 12.13 1.09
CA SER A 35 -8.62 12.25 -0.27
C SER A 35 -8.97 11.08 -1.18
N GLN A 36 -9.17 9.86 -0.63
CA GLN A 36 -9.52 8.68 -1.43
C GLN A 36 -10.87 8.79 -2.18
N ARG A 37 -11.69 9.80 -1.85
CA ARG A 37 -12.94 10.09 -2.55
C ARG A 37 -12.72 10.71 -3.94
N ASN A 38 -11.54 11.26 -4.20
CA ASN A 38 -11.18 11.79 -5.52
C ASN A 38 -10.51 10.68 -6.35
N PRO A 39 -11.09 10.30 -7.51
CA PRO A 39 -10.53 9.25 -8.37
C PRO A 39 -9.07 9.48 -8.77
N LYS A 40 -8.63 10.75 -8.91
CA LYS A 40 -7.26 11.08 -9.34
C LYS A 40 -6.18 10.66 -8.33
N VAL A 41 -6.48 10.70 -7.04
CA VAL A 41 -5.54 10.38 -5.95
C VAL A 41 -5.96 9.15 -5.16
N ARG A 42 -7.04 8.47 -5.57
CA ARG A 42 -7.63 7.35 -4.83
C ARG A 42 -6.62 6.24 -4.55
N LEU A 43 -5.97 5.71 -5.59
CA LEU A 43 -5.00 4.62 -5.45
C LEU A 43 -3.83 5.01 -4.53
N GLN A 44 -3.30 6.23 -4.68
CA GLN A 44 -2.22 6.73 -3.84
C GLN A 44 -2.67 6.95 -2.39
N SER A 45 -3.92 7.39 -2.17
CA SER A 45 -4.49 7.56 -0.85
C SER A 45 -4.71 6.22 -0.15
N LEU A 46 -5.17 5.20 -0.87
CA LEU A 46 -5.30 3.83 -0.32
C LEU A 46 -3.93 3.24 0.04
N LEU A 47 -2.92 3.46 -0.80
CA LEU A 47 -1.53 3.09 -0.48
C LEU A 47 -1.02 3.81 0.78
N GLY A 48 -1.30 5.12 0.89
CA GLY A 48 -0.99 5.93 2.08
C GLY A 48 -1.67 5.39 3.34
N LEU A 49 -2.95 5.02 3.27
CA LEU A 49 -3.67 4.37 4.37
C LEU A 49 -3.00 3.05 4.77
N GLY A 50 -2.66 2.20 3.79
CA GLY A 50 -1.96 0.94 4.03
C GLY A 50 -0.66 1.15 4.82
N ARG A 51 0.18 2.10 4.37
CA ARG A 51 1.43 2.45 5.06
C ARG A 51 1.21 3.00 6.47
N ALA A 52 0.25 3.89 6.64
CA ALA A 52 -0.07 4.46 7.95
C ALA A 52 -0.55 3.37 8.94
N PHE A 53 -1.41 2.47 8.48
CA PHE A 53 -1.87 1.34 9.29
C PHE A 53 -0.74 0.36 9.64
N ILE A 54 0.17 0.08 8.70
CA ILE A 54 1.39 -0.72 8.99
C ILE A 54 2.24 -0.04 10.06
N GLY A 55 2.49 1.28 9.94
CA GLY A 55 3.22 2.05 10.94
C GLY A 55 2.58 1.97 12.33
N GLY A 56 1.24 1.93 12.37
CA GLY A 56 0.44 1.79 13.58
C GLY A 56 0.23 0.34 14.05
N LYS A 57 0.87 -0.64 13.40
CA LYS A 57 0.71 -2.08 13.66
C LYS A 57 -0.72 -2.63 13.50
N LYS A 58 -1.58 -1.91 12.78
CA LYS A 58 -2.97 -2.29 12.46
C LYS A 58 -2.99 -3.04 11.12
N TYR A 59 -2.32 -4.19 11.06
CA TYR A 59 -2.00 -4.84 9.79
C TYR A 59 -3.21 -5.38 9.02
N ASP A 60 -4.25 -5.82 9.73
CA ASP A 60 -5.54 -6.22 9.17
C ASP A 60 -6.18 -5.08 8.35
N LEU A 61 -6.22 -3.88 8.94
CA LEU A 61 -6.73 -2.70 8.24
C LEU A 61 -5.84 -2.29 7.06
N ALA A 62 -4.51 -2.47 7.18
CA ALA A 62 -3.60 -2.22 6.06
C ALA A 62 -3.89 -3.13 4.86
N VAL A 63 -4.09 -4.43 5.12
CA VAL A 63 -4.44 -5.43 4.10
C VAL A 63 -5.72 -5.02 3.38
N ASP A 64 -6.78 -4.66 4.10
CA ASP A 64 -8.06 -4.27 3.49
C ASP A 64 -7.93 -3.10 2.50
N GLN A 65 -7.16 -2.07 2.86
CA GLN A 65 -6.94 -0.91 1.98
C GLN A 65 -6.08 -1.27 0.77
N LEU A 66 -5.03 -2.07 0.97
CA LEU A 66 -4.09 -2.45 -0.07
C LEU A 66 -4.68 -3.46 -1.06
N GLU A 67 -5.52 -4.40 -0.61
CA GLU A 67 -6.29 -5.29 -1.49
C GLU A 67 -7.30 -4.53 -2.34
N THR A 68 -7.94 -3.51 -1.76
CA THR A 68 -8.82 -2.60 -2.50
C THR A 68 -8.03 -1.85 -3.58
N ALA A 69 -6.87 -1.28 -3.22
CA ALA A 69 -6.00 -0.60 -4.18
C ALA A 69 -5.49 -1.53 -5.29
N LYS A 70 -5.13 -2.78 -4.95
CA LYS A 70 -4.68 -3.80 -5.91
C LYS A 70 -5.76 -4.15 -6.93
N ARG A 71 -7.01 -4.33 -6.47
CA ARG A 71 -8.16 -4.62 -7.33
C ARG A 71 -8.51 -3.46 -8.26
N GLU A 72 -8.43 -2.24 -7.77
CA GLU A 72 -8.73 -1.03 -8.56
C GLU A 72 -7.60 -0.67 -9.54
N SER A 73 -6.37 -1.07 -9.26
CA SER A 73 -5.23 -0.88 -10.17
C SER A 73 -5.22 -1.94 -11.25
N LEU A 74 -5.71 -1.61 -12.44
CA LEU A 74 -5.87 -2.57 -13.56
C LEU A 74 -4.57 -2.85 -14.33
N ILE A 75 -3.60 -1.94 -14.25
CA ILE A 75 -2.36 -1.99 -15.05
C ILE A 75 -1.18 -2.31 -14.15
N MET A 76 -0.36 -3.30 -14.52
CA MET A 76 0.87 -3.64 -13.81
C MET A 76 1.98 -2.63 -14.10
N ASN A 77 1.92 -1.49 -13.41
CA ASN A 77 2.93 -0.43 -13.44
C ASN A 77 3.62 -0.29 -12.07
N ASP A 78 4.56 0.67 -11.94
CA ASP A 78 5.29 0.89 -10.69
C ASP A 78 4.38 1.19 -9.50
N SER A 79 3.28 1.93 -9.71
CA SER A 79 2.29 2.19 -8.68
C SER A 79 1.59 0.91 -8.19
N LYS A 80 1.21 0.00 -9.11
CA LYS A 80 0.62 -1.29 -8.74
C LYS A 80 1.63 -2.19 -8.04
N LYS A 81 2.86 -2.26 -8.53
CA LYS A 81 3.96 -3.00 -7.88
C LYS A 81 4.18 -2.52 -6.45
N GLU A 82 4.13 -1.21 -6.21
CA GLU A 82 4.24 -0.63 -4.86
C GLU A 82 3.09 -1.06 -3.94
N ILE A 83 1.85 -1.04 -4.43
CA ILE A 83 0.68 -1.51 -3.67
C ILE A 83 0.82 -2.99 -3.29
N ILE A 84 1.18 -3.84 -4.26
CA ILE A 84 1.36 -5.28 -4.03
C ILE A 84 2.50 -5.54 -3.05
N TYR A 85 3.58 -4.74 -3.12
CA TYR A 85 4.73 -4.88 -2.26
C TYR A 85 4.40 -4.55 -0.80
N GLU A 86 3.68 -3.44 -0.57
CA GLU A 86 3.23 -3.08 0.78
C GLU A 86 2.20 -4.10 1.30
N LEU A 87 1.37 -4.68 0.44
CA LEU A 87 0.44 -5.75 0.81
C LEU A 87 1.19 -7.00 1.27
N ALA A 88 2.19 -7.42 0.50
CA ALA A 88 3.05 -8.53 0.85
C ALA A 88 3.75 -8.29 2.21
N ARG A 89 4.28 -7.08 2.40
CA ARG A 89 4.91 -6.66 3.65
C ARG A 89 3.94 -6.66 4.83
N ALA A 90 2.70 -6.24 4.65
CA ALA A 90 1.67 -6.35 5.68
C ALA A 90 1.42 -7.81 6.07
N TYR A 91 1.35 -8.72 5.08
CA TYR A 91 1.23 -10.16 5.34
C TYR A 91 2.45 -10.75 6.07
N GLU A 92 3.67 -10.32 5.77
CA GLU A 92 4.86 -10.72 6.54
C GLU A 92 4.74 -10.30 8.01
N LEU A 93 4.34 -9.04 8.26
CA LEU A 93 4.19 -8.50 9.60
C LEU A 93 3.06 -9.18 10.39
N MET A 94 2.09 -9.77 9.69
CA MET A 94 1.04 -10.63 10.27
C MET A 94 1.49 -12.08 10.50
N ASN A 95 2.75 -12.43 10.26
CA ASN A 95 3.24 -13.80 10.25
C ASN A 95 2.46 -14.72 9.30
N SER A 96 2.07 -14.22 8.13
CA SER A 96 1.40 -14.96 7.06
C SER A 96 2.30 -15.10 5.83
N PRO A 97 3.42 -15.84 5.92
CA PRO A 97 4.44 -15.89 4.87
C PRO A 97 3.94 -16.48 3.55
N GLU A 98 2.97 -17.41 3.58
CA GLU A 98 2.35 -17.96 2.38
C GLU A 98 1.64 -16.88 1.56
N LYS A 99 0.91 -15.99 2.23
CA LYS A 99 0.20 -14.88 1.57
C LYS A 99 1.18 -13.83 1.04
N ALA A 100 2.17 -13.47 1.85
CA ALA A 100 3.24 -12.56 1.42
C ALA A 100 3.96 -13.08 0.17
N PHE A 101 4.28 -14.38 0.14
CA PHE A 101 4.91 -15.02 -1.00
C PHE A 101 4.08 -14.93 -2.28
N ILE A 102 2.76 -15.16 -2.21
CA ILE A 102 1.86 -15.04 -3.37
C ILE A 102 1.94 -13.62 -3.96
N GLU A 103 1.89 -12.61 -3.11
CA GLU A 103 1.95 -11.20 -3.51
C GLU A 103 3.32 -10.82 -4.09
N TYR A 104 4.42 -11.20 -3.43
CA TYR A 104 5.77 -10.99 -3.98
C TYR A 104 5.98 -11.71 -5.30
N LYS A 105 5.42 -12.91 -5.48
CA LYS A 105 5.56 -13.68 -6.71
C LYS A 105 4.90 -12.97 -7.89
N GLU A 106 3.77 -12.31 -7.66
CA GLU A 106 3.10 -11.51 -8.70
C GLU A 106 4.01 -10.39 -9.22
N ILE A 107 4.70 -9.68 -8.33
CA ILE A 107 5.69 -8.67 -8.73
C ILE A 107 6.86 -9.33 -9.44
N TYR A 108 7.44 -10.40 -8.86
CA TYR A 108 8.60 -11.09 -9.41
C TYR A 108 8.38 -11.55 -10.86
N SER A 109 7.19 -12.07 -11.17
CA SER A 109 6.82 -12.51 -12.51
C SER A 109 6.73 -11.35 -13.52
N SER A 110 6.48 -10.13 -13.07
CA SER A 110 6.44 -8.94 -13.92
C SER A 110 7.78 -8.19 -13.97
N ASP A 111 8.51 -8.15 -12.86
CA ASP A 111 9.72 -7.36 -12.68
C ASP A 111 10.56 -7.95 -11.53
N ILE A 112 11.52 -8.80 -11.90
CA ILE A 112 12.46 -9.43 -10.97
C ILE A 112 13.35 -8.42 -10.21
N GLY A 113 13.58 -7.24 -10.79
CA GLY A 113 14.47 -6.21 -10.25
C GLY A 113 13.78 -5.24 -9.30
N TYR A 114 12.48 -5.40 -9.07
CA TYR A 114 11.72 -4.49 -8.21
C TYR A 114 12.07 -4.71 -6.72
N LYS A 115 12.79 -3.74 -6.14
CA LYS A 115 13.24 -3.75 -4.74
C LYS A 115 13.96 -5.06 -4.38
N ASP A 116 13.61 -5.68 -3.26
CA ASP A 116 14.19 -6.92 -2.73
C ASP A 116 13.29 -8.15 -3.00
N VAL A 117 12.34 -8.07 -3.94
CA VAL A 117 11.36 -9.14 -4.20
C VAL A 117 12.06 -10.47 -4.55
N ALA A 118 13.13 -10.45 -5.34
CA ALA A 118 13.90 -11.66 -5.64
C ALA A 118 14.48 -12.32 -4.39
N ALA A 119 15.00 -11.51 -3.45
CA ALA A 119 15.51 -12.01 -2.17
C ALA A 119 14.38 -12.59 -1.30
N LYS A 120 13.22 -11.93 -1.26
CA LYS A 120 12.01 -12.41 -0.54
C LYS A 120 11.54 -13.78 -1.04
N ILE A 121 11.50 -13.96 -2.36
CA ILE A 121 11.11 -15.23 -2.99
C ILE A 121 12.10 -16.35 -2.66
N ASN A 122 13.41 -16.09 -2.76
CA ASN A 122 14.43 -17.07 -2.44
C ASN A 122 14.39 -17.47 -0.96
N ALA A 123 14.28 -16.49 -0.05
CA ALA A 123 14.18 -16.74 1.38
C ALA A 123 12.97 -17.63 1.73
N TYR A 124 11.83 -17.45 1.06
CA TYR A 124 10.67 -18.32 1.24
C TYR A 124 10.96 -19.77 0.84
N TYR A 125 11.56 -20.00 -0.34
CA TYR A 125 11.90 -21.37 -0.77
C TYR A 125 12.95 -22.03 0.14
N GLU A 126 13.95 -21.29 0.58
CA GLU A 126 14.95 -21.79 1.54
C GLU A 126 14.31 -22.18 2.87
N SER A 127 13.30 -21.45 3.33
CA SER A 127 12.58 -21.76 4.57
C SER A 127 11.74 -23.04 4.48
N LYS A 128 11.30 -23.44 3.28
CA LYS A 128 10.51 -24.67 3.05
C LYS A 128 11.40 -25.91 2.84
N ASN A 129 12.68 -25.72 2.55
CA ASN A 129 13.65 -26.80 2.36
C ASN A 129 14.39 -27.20 3.65
N LYS A 130 14.08 -26.55 4.78
CA LYS A 130 14.55 -26.88 6.12
C LYS A 130 13.47 -27.62 6.90
#